data_AF-A0A838WII3-F1
#
_entry.id   AF-A0A838WII3-F1
#
_cell.length_a   1.000
_cell.length_b   1.000
_cell.length_c   1.000
_cell.angle_alpha   90.00
_cell.angle_beta   90.00
_cell.angle_gamma   90.00
#
_symmetry.space_group_name_H-M   'P 1'
#
loop_
_entity.id
_entity.type
_entity.pdbx_description
1 polymer ?
#
loop_
_entity_poly.entity_id
_entity_poly.type
_entity_poly.pdbx_seq_one_letter_code
_entity_poly.pdbx_strand_id
1 'polypeptide(L)' 'MVEIDGETLTLEAIERLAYQPDTRVALAPAAHDRIRRSRAVVEAAVEEGRVVYGVTTG' A
#
# COMPACT_ATOMS: atom_id res chain seq x y z
N MET A 1 -6.69 -10.38 14.17
CA MET A 1 -6.22 -9.23 13.38
C MET A 1 -5.41 -9.78 12.20
N VAL A 2 -5.47 -9.14 11.03
CA VAL A 2 -4.61 -9.44 9.87
C VAL A 2 -3.75 -8.21 9.61
N GLU A 3 -2.43 -8.40 9.60
CA GLU A 3 -1.50 -7.36 9.19
C GLU A 3 -1.21 -7.47 7.70
N ILE A 4 -1.28 -6.36 7.00
CA ILE A 4 -0.95 -6.26 5.58
C ILE A 4 0.43 -5.62 5.45
N ASP A 5 1.38 -6.39 4.92
CA ASP A 5 2.72 -5.90 4.58
C ASP A 5 2.87 -5.61 3.07
N GLY A 6 2.00 -6.16 2.24
CA GLY A 6 2.03 -5.99 0.78
C GLY A 6 2.70 -7.13 0.02
N GLU A 7 3.16 -8.19 0.71
CA GLU A 7 3.92 -9.28 0.10
C GLU A 7 3.43 -10.68 0.52
N THR A 8 2.88 -10.84 1.73
CA THR A 8 2.68 -12.19 2.30
C THR A 8 1.23 -12.58 2.57
N LEU A 9 0.24 -11.90 1.99
CA LEU A 9 -1.17 -12.21 2.23
C LEU A 9 -1.54 -13.60 1.68
N THR A 10 -2.19 -14.43 2.51
CA THR A 10 -2.62 -15.79 2.13
C THR A 10 -4.12 -15.86 1.81
N LEU A 11 -4.55 -16.93 1.13
CA LEU A 11 -5.97 -17.16 0.81
C LEU A 11 -6.80 -17.36 2.09
N GLU A 12 -6.29 -18.05 3.09
CA GLU A 12 -6.98 -18.25 4.37
C GLU A 12 -7.18 -16.92 5.12
N ALA A 13 -6.20 -16.00 5.01
CA ALA A 13 -6.35 -14.67 5.55
C ALA A 13 -7.41 -13.87 4.78
N ILE A 14 -7.50 -14.02 3.45
CA ILE A 14 -8.54 -13.41 2.62
C ILE A 14 -9.93 -13.95 2.98
N GLU A 15 -10.10 -15.26 3.09
CA GLU A 15 -11.38 -15.88 3.48
C GLU A 15 -11.85 -15.36 4.84
N ARG A 16 -10.95 -15.29 5.82
CA ARG A 16 -11.25 -14.71 7.13
C ARG A 16 -11.70 -13.25 7.03
N LEU A 17 -11.01 -12.44 6.22
CA LEU A 17 -11.36 -11.03 6.02
C LEU A 17 -12.70 -10.85 5.31
N ALA A 18 -13.01 -11.71 4.34
CA ALA A 18 -14.24 -11.62 3.56
C ALA A 18 -15.48 -12.08 4.34
N TYR A 19 -15.34 -13.12 5.16
CA TYR A 19 -16.49 -13.80 5.76
C TYR A 19 -16.63 -13.59 7.27
N GLN A 20 -15.61 -13.07 7.97
CA GLN A 20 -15.67 -12.82 9.42
C GLN A 20 -15.64 -11.30 9.70
N PRO A 21 -16.80 -10.66 9.94
CA PRO A 21 -16.93 -9.20 10.02
C PRO A 21 -16.13 -8.58 11.19
N ASP A 22 -15.82 -9.36 12.24
CA ASP A 22 -15.03 -8.90 13.38
C ASP A 22 -13.51 -8.94 13.13
N THR A 23 -13.06 -9.42 11.97
CA THR A 23 -11.63 -9.47 11.65
C THR A 23 -11.07 -8.07 11.45
N ARG A 24 -10.27 -7.61 12.43
CA ARG A 24 -9.53 -6.35 12.34
C ARG A 24 -8.37 -6.44 11.35
N VAL A 25 -8.14 -5.36 10.62
CA VAL A 25 -7.01 -5.18 9.68
C VAL A 25 -6.10 -4.06 10.19
N ALA A 26 -4.80 -4.25 10.02
CA ALA A 26 -3.80 -3.23 10.26
C ALA A 26 -2.74 -3.25 9.16
N LEU A 27 -2.05 -2.12 8.97
CA LEU A 27 -0.82 -2.10 8.17
C LEU A 27 0.35 -2.53 9.05
N ALA A 28 1.21 -3.40 8.54
CA ALA A 28 2.46 -3.69 9.21
C ALA A 28 3.31 -2.40 9.33
N PRO A 29 4.05 -2.18 10.43
CA PRO A 29 4.85 -0.96 10.60
C PRO A 29 5.83 -0.71 9.44
N ALA A 30 6.47 -1.76 8.93
CA ALA A 30 7.38 -1.65 7.79
C ALA A 30 6.68 -1.24 6.47
N ALA A 31 5.40 -1.57 6.32
CA ALA A 31 4.60 -1.16 5.15
C ALA A 31 4.35 0.35 5.16
N HIS A 32 4.11 0.95 6.33
CA HIS A 32 3.98 2.41 6.46
C HIS A 32 5.21 3.14 5.90
N ASP A 33 6.41 2.67 6.26
CA ASP A 33 7.63 3.31 5.80
C ASP A 33 7.85 3.14 4.29
N ARG A 34 7.51 1.96 3.73
CA ARG A 34 7.55 1.75 2.28
C ARG A 34 6.57 2.66 1.54
N ILE A 35 5.35 2.82 2.04
CA ILE A 35 4.33 3.70 1.45
C ILE A 35 4.82 5.14 1.43
N ARG A 36 5.35 5.66 2.55
CA ARG A 36 5.89 7.02 2.62
C ARG A 36 7.05 7.23 1.65
N ARG A 37 7.99 6.28 1.57
CA ARG A 37 9.11 6.35 0.61
C ARG A 37 8.63 6.34 -0.85
N SER A 38 7.66 5.48 -1.17
CA SER A 38 7.05 5.43 -2.51
C SER A 38 6.42 6.77 -2.88
N ARG A 39 5.68 7.38 -1.95
CA ARG A 39 5.07 8.71 -2.14
C ARG A 39 6.11 9.79 -2.40
N ALA A 40 7.22 9.81 -1.66
CA ALA A 40 8.27 10.81 -1.85
C ALA A 40 8.89 10.76 -3.26
N VAL A 41 8.98 9.57 -3.88
CA VAL A 41 9.47 9.43 -5.27
C VAL A 41 8.52 10.10 -6.26
N VAL A 42 7.21 9.97 -6.04
CA VAL A 42 6.17 10.62 -6.86
C VAL A 42 6.21 12.14 -6.67
N GLU A 43 6.33 12.60 -5.43
CA GLU A 43 6.41 14.03 -5.11
C GLU A 43 7.63 14.68 -5.78
N ALA A 44 8.82 14.07 -5.66
CA ALA A 44 10.01 14.53 -6.35
C ALA A 44 9.83 14.54 -7.88
N ALA A 45 9.14 13.54 -8.45
CA ALA A 45 8.88 13.52 -9.90
C ALA A 45 8.05 14.70 -10.38
N VAL A 46 7.05 15.09 -9.59
CA VAL A 46 6.20 16.24 -9.88
C VAL A 46 6.99 17.54 -9.73
N GLU A 47 7.74 17.70 -8.64
CA GLU A 47 8.55 18.91 -8.37
C GLU A 47 9.63 19.14 -9.43
N GLU A 48 10.27 18.06 -9.90
CA GLU A 48 11.30 18.11 -10.95
C GLU A 48 10.72 18.25 -12.38
N GLY A 49 9.39 18.23 -12.53
CA GLY A 49 8.74 18.28 -13.83
C GLY A 49 9.00 17.05 -14.71
N ARG A 50 9.29 15.90 -14.10
CA ARG A 50 9.50 14.64 -14.84
C ARG A 50 8.18 14.19 -15.49
N VAL A 51 8.26 13.71 -16.73
CA VAL A 51 7.11 13.09 -17.42
C VAL A 51 6.94 11.65 -16.94
N VAL A 52 5.86 11.38 -16.21
CA VAL A 52 5.56 10.08 -15.61
C VAL A 52 4.10 9.72 -15.91
N TYR A 53 3.90 8.57 -16.56
CA TYR A 53 2.58 8.09 -16.97
C TYR A 53 1.66 7.89 -15.77
N GLY A 54 0.43 8.43 -15.86
CA GLY A 54 -0.56 8.36 -14.78
C GLY A 54 -0.24 9.23 -13.56
N VAL A 55 0.81 10.05 -13.62
CA VAL A 55 1.17 11.03 -12.56
C VAL A 55 1.17 12.45 -13.11
N THR A 56 2.06 12.76 -14.07
CA THR A 56 2.17 14.10 -14.69
C THR A 56 1.63 14.13 -16.12
N THR A 57 1.22 12.98 -16.65
CA THR A 57 0.49 12.90 -17.92
C THR A 57 -1.01 12.81 -17.66
N GLY A 58 -1.80 13.60 -18.41
CA GLY A 58 -3.26 13.43 -18.51
C GLY A 58 -3.66 12.36 -19.50
#